data_AF-A0A5N6WXN6-F1
#
_entry.id   AF-A0A5N6WXN6-F1
#
_cell.length_a   1.000
_cell.length_b   1.000
_cell.length_c   1.000
_cell.angle_alpha   90.00
_cell.angle_beta   90.00
_cell.angle_gamma   90.00
#
_symmetry.space_group_name_H-M   'P 1'
#
loop_
_entity.id
_entity.type
_entity.pdbx_description
1 polymer ?
#
loop_
_entity_poly.entity_id
_entity_poly.type
_entity_poly.pdbx_seq_one_letter_code
_entity_poly.pdbx_strand_id
1 'polypeptide(L)'
;MPSVNLPGRWRWVKAVDIKPGPGSTFDSTHKWSWTNTVSKTQFIEKAEESARKQNHNASISTHVEGSYGIVSASVDASYEYASEVTATMKSINQSEVKDDIVKSENLEHHLNVKENGWAVIYQLQFEGPGLNFRTPRTAVRPGKCSDFEGENATGEVDINCELAPVRFLHDIEVKIASTERDMPHNHIPVIGDKSADVNRGFGKAKYVWLIPKYITEPDPKKFHSETASSIFISRTDNRWDGYDDIHSGAGGDYRYVRMIRNENARRKITDVAMLRSPSGQRKTMDDVHALGFHGMSSDLNEDRGEEYLYLIWKLSGAIAI
;
A
#
# COMPACT_ATOMS: atom_id res chain seq x y z
N MET A 1 13.90 -12.69 7.02
CA MET A 1 12.72 -11.92 7.50
C MET A 1 11.69 -12.93 7.98
N PRO A 2 10.88 -12.63 9.00
CA PRO A 2 9.75 -13.49 9.34
C PRO A 2 8.84 -13.66 8.14
N SER A 3 8.28 -14.85 7.96
CA SER A 3 7.40 -15.18 6.84
C SER A 3 6.21 -15.98 7.33
N VAL A 4 5.04 -15.71 6.75
CA VAL A 4 3.80 -16.46 7.03
C VAL A 4 3.24 -17.04 5.75
N ASN A 5 2.64 -18.23 5.85
CA ASN A 5 1.95 -18.85 4.72
C ASN A 5 0.46 -18.60 4.88
N LEU A 6 -0.16 -18.04 3.85
CA LEU A 6 -1.60 -17.90 3.75
C LEU A 6 -2.16 -18.93 2.79
N PRO A 7 -3.28 -19.61 3.13
CA PRO A 7 -3.86 -20.62 2.27
C PRO A 7 -4.51 -19.95 1.05
N GLY A 8 -4.12 -20.38 -0.14
CA GLY A 8 -4.76 -20.04 -1.41
C GLY A 8 -5.32 -21.29 -2.08
N ARG A 9 -6.22 -21.07 -3.03
CA ARG A 9 -6.73 -22.12 -3.92
C ARG A 9 -6.78 -21.62 -5.35
N TRP A 10 -6.52 -22.50 -6.28
CA TRP A 10 -6.77 -22.29 -7.69
C TRP A 10 -7.84 -23.23 -8.17
N ARG A 11 -8.62 -22.81 -9.18
CA ARG A 11 -9.57 -23.68 -9.85
C ARG A 11 -9.82 -23.29 -11.29
N TRP A 12 -10.15 -24.26 -12.12
CA TRP A 12 -10.69 -24.03 -13.45
C TRP A 12 -12.19 -23.75 -13.37
N VAL A 13 -12.62 -22.66 -14.00
CA VAL A 13 -14.02 -22.25 -14.05
C VAL A 13 -14.48 -22.23 -15.49
N LYS A 14 -15.63 -22.82 -15.75
CA LYS A 14 -16.28 -22.81 -17.06
C LYS A 14 -16.68 -21.37 -17.42
N ALA A 15 -16.05 -20.84 -18.46
CA ALA A 15 -16.34 -19.51 -18.99
C ALA A 15 -17.38 -19.56 -20.11
N VAL A 16 -17.27 -20.55 -21.00
CA VAL A 16 -18.14 -20.72 -22.18
C VAL A 16 -18.39 -22.21 -22.43
N ASP A 17 -19.62 -22.56 -22.82
CA ASP A 17 -20.04 -23.93 -23.15
C ASP A 17 -20.90 -23.91 -24.42
N ILE A 18 -20.36 -24.42 -25.52
CA ILE A 18 -20.98 -24.34 -26.85
C ILE A 18 -21.22 -25.74 -27.38
N LYS A 19 -22.50 -26.05 -27.57
CA LYS A 19 -22.94 -27.30 -28.19
C LYS A 19 -23.93 -26.97 -29.32
N PRO A 20 -23.46 -26.86 -30.58
CA PRO A 20 -24.32 -26.57 -31.71
C PRO A 20 -25.40 -27.65 -31.87
N GLY A 21 -26.60 -27.26 -32.30
CA GLY A 21 -27.67 -28.19 -32.59
C GLY A 21 -27.44 -28.95 -33.90
N PRO A 22 -28.26 -29.98 -34.18
CA PRO A 22 -28.23 -30.69 -35.45
C PRO A 22 -28.36 -29.74 -36.65
N GLY A 23 -27.60 -29.98 -37.71
CA GLY A 23 -27.54 -29.17 -38.93
C GLY A 23 -26.86 -27.80 -38.79
N SER A 24 -26.26 -27.47 -37.65
CA SER A 24 -25.62 -26.17 -37.42
C SER A 24 -24.12 -26.29 -37.14
N THR A 25 -23.33 -25.49 -37.85
CA THR A 25 -21.93 -25.22 -37.51
C THR A 25 -21.88 -23.87 -36.81
N PHE A 26 -21.07 -23.77 -35.78
CA PHE A 26 -20.93 -22.56 -34.99
C PHE A 26 -19.53 -21.97 -35.20
N ASP A 27 -19.48 -20.84 -35.88
CA ASP A 27 -18.26 -20.06 -36.10
C ASP A 27 -18.48 -18.68 -35.49
N SER A 28 -17.90 -18.44 -34.32
CA SER A 28 -18.11 -17.17 -33.64
C SER A 28 -16.95 -16.77 -32.73
N THR A 29 -16.92 -15.46 -32.48
CA THR A 29 -15.99 -14.84 -31.55
C THR A 29 -16.70 -14.61 -30.23
N HIS A 30 -16.21 -15.27 -29.19
CA HIS A 30 -16.68 -15.09 -27.83
C HIS A 30 -15.83 -14.08 -27.10
N LYS A 31 -16.47 -12.99 -26.68
CA LYS A 31 -15.88 -12.01 -25.77
C LYS A 31 -16.58 -12.11 -24.42
N TRP A 32 -15.80 -12.23 -23.35
CA TRP A 32 -16.34 -12.11 -22.01
C TRP A 32 -15.45 -11.22 -21.17
N SER A 33 -16.09 -10.56 -20.21
CA SER A 33 -15.41 -9.75 -19.21
C SER A 33 -15.51 -10.43 -17.84
N TRP A 34 -14.50 -10.20 -17.01
CA TRP A 34 -14.57 -10.55 -15.60
C TRP A 34 -13.99 -9.44 -14.75
N THR A 35 -14.38 -9.48 -13.49
CA THR A 35 -13.93 -8.53 -12.50
C THR A 35 -13.06 -9.26 -11.48
N ASN A 36 -11.85 -8.76 -11.33
CA ASN A 36 -10.93 -9.15 -10.27
C ASN A 36 -11.21 -8.26 -9.06
N THR A 37 -11.42 -8.88 -7.90
CA THR A 37 -11.60 -8.19 -6.63
C THR A 37 -10.45 -8.54 -5.70
N VAL A 38 -9.80 -7.50 -5.21
CA VAL A 38 -8.72 -7.64 -4.24
C VAL A 38 -8.97 -6.68 -3.10
N SER A 39 -9.14 -7.23 -1.90
CA SER A 39 -9.25 -6.47 -0.65
C SER A 39 -7.92 -6.53 0.10
N LYS A 40 -7.16 -5.44 0.01
CA LYS A 40 -5.87 -5.30 0.68
C LYS A 40 -6.00 -5.41 2.19
N THR A 41 -7.07 -4.84 2.75
CA THR A 41 -7.39 -4.91 4.18
C THR A 41 -7.57 -6.36 4.63
N GLN A 42 -8.40 -7.13 3.94
CA GLN A 42 -8.62 -8.54 4.30
C GLN A 42 -7.35 -9.39 4.17
N PHE A 43 -6.53 -9.13 3.14
CA PHE A 43 -5.25 -9.82 2.96
C PHE A 43 -4.26 -9.51 4.09
N ILE A 44 -4.12 -8.23 4.46
CA ILE A 44 -3.24 -7.78 5.56
C ILE A 44 -3.73 -8.34 6.90
N GLU A 45 -5.02 -8.22 7.22
CA GLU A 45 -5.59 -8.73 8.47
C GLU A 45 -5.32 -10.23 8.65
N LYS A 46 -5.43 -11.01 7.57
CA LYS A 46 -5.19 -12.45 7.60
C LYS A 46 -3.70 -12.81 7.71
N ALA A 47 -2.81 -12.03 7.08
CA ALA A 47 -1.37 -12.16 7.26
C ALA A 47 -0.96 -11.87 8.71
N GLU A 48 -1.47 -10.77 9.28
CA GLU A 48 -1.22 -10.41 10.67
C GLU A 48 -1.76 -11.45 11.65
N GLU A 49 -2.98 -11.94 11.44
CA GLU A 49 -3.57 -13.01 12.26
C GLU A 49 -2.69 -14.28 12.23
N SER A 50 -2.19 -14.64 11.05
CA SER A 50 -1.30 -15.79 10.87
C SER A 50 0.06 -15.59 11.54
N ALA A 51 0.62 -14.38 11.45
CA ALA A 51 1.87 -14.00 12.11
C ALA A 51 1.75 -14.09 13.63
N ARG A 52 0.66 -13.56 14.19
CA ARG A 52 0.37 -13.62 15.63
C ARG A 52 0.25 -15.07 16.11
N LYS A 53 -0.45 -15.93 15.36
CA LYS A 53 -0.57 -17.36 15.69
C LYS A 53 0.76 -18.10 15.67
N GLN A 54 1.61 -17.84 14.66
CA GLN A 54 2.94 -18.45 14.58
C GLN A 54 3.83 -18.00 15.75
N ASN A 55 3.81 -16.72 16.12
CA ASN A 55 4.56 -16.20 17.26
C ASN A 55 4.11 -16.82 18.60
N HIS A 56 2.79 -17.00 18.80
CA HIS A 56 2.27 -17.65 20.01
C HIS A 56 2.71 -19.11 20.16
N ASN A 57 2.79 -19.86 19.05
CA ASN A 57 3.14 -21.28 19.09
C ASN A 57 4.65 -21.54 19.21
N ALA A 58 5.50 -20.60 18.82
CA ALA A 58 6.95 -20.80 18.75
C ALA A 58 7.66 -20.83 20.12
N SER A 59 6.99 -20.58 21.25
CA SER A 59 7.63 -20.50 22.59
C SER A 59 8.88 -19.59 22.63
N ILE A 60 8.94 -18.58 21.76
CA ILE A 60 10.04 -17.61 21.74
C ILE A 60 9.68 -16.53 22.75
N SER A 61 10.47 -16.43 23.81
CA SER A 61 10.31 -15.51 24.95
C SER A 61 10.63 -14.05 24.60
N THR A 62 10.25 -13.58 23.41
CA THR A 62 10.40 -12.17 23.04
C THR A 62 9.02 -11.53 23.08
N HIS A 63 8.86 -10.52 23.93
CA HIS A 63 7.72 -9.62 23.95
C HIS A 63 7.59 -8.98 22.56
N VAL A 64 6.79 -9.53 21.65
CA VAL A 64 6.65 -8.97 20.30
C VAL A 64 5.18 -8.99 19.89
N GLU A 65 4.44 -8.05 20.49
CA GLU A 65 3.28 -7.39 19.86
C GLU A 65 3.75 -6.37 18.80
N GLY A 66 4.87 -6.63 18.13
CA GLY A 66 5.36 -5.83 17.02
C GLY A 66 4.34 -5.86 15.89
N SER A 67 3.94 -4.69 15.39
CA SER A 67 3.12 -4.60 14.19
C SER A 67 3.98 -5.00 12.99
N TYR A 68 3.59 -6.05 12.26
CA TYR A 68 4.29 -6.50 11.06
C TYR A 68 3.51 -6.12 9.81
N GLY A 69 4.20 -5.58 8.80
CA GLY A 69 3.63 -5.28 7.50
C GLY A 69 4.10 -6.28 6.46
N ILE A 70 3.24 -6.63 5.52
CA ILE A 70 3.61 -7.45 4.36
C ILE A 70 4.50 -6.62 3.44
N VAL A 71 5.72 -7.10 3.20
CA VAL A 71 6.69 -6.50 2.26
C VAL A 71 6.53 -7.11 0.87
N SER A 72 6.32 -8.42 0.82
CA SER A 72 6.15 -9.16 -0.42
C SER A 72 5.20 -10.33 -0.22
N ALA A 73 4.53 -10.74 -1.29
CA ALA A 73 3.70 -11.93 -1.33
C ALA A 73 3.97 -12.67 -2.65
N SER A 74 4.19 -13.97 -2.56
CA SER A 74 4.45 -14.85 -3.71
C SER A 74 3.86 -16.23 -3.46
N VAL A 75 3.80 -17.05 -4.50
CA VAL A 75 3.50 -18.49 -4.40
C VAL A 75 4.72 -19.28 -4.83
N ASP A 76 4.80 -20.56 -4.44
CA ASP A 76 5.94 -21.41 -4.80
C ASP A 76 6.17 -21.44 -6.32
N ALA A 77 7.43 -21.35 -6.76
CA ALA A 77 7.78 -21.40 -8.17
C ALA A 77 7.47 -22.75 -8.84
N SER A 78 7.33 -23.83 -8.06
CA SER A 78 6.90 -25.13 -8.56
C SER A 78 5.43 -25.16 -8.97
N TYR A 79 4.64 -24.18 -8.54
CA TYR A 79 3.27 -24.03 -9.00
C TYR A 79 3.29 -23.53 -10.44
N GLU A 80 2.64 -24.28 -11.33
CA GLU A 80 2.66 -24.06 -12.78
C GLU A 80 2.21 -22.65 -13.20
N TYR A 81 1.49 -21.94 -12.31
CA TYR A 81 0.91 -20.62 -12.54
C TYR A 81 1.49 -19.55 -11.59
N ALA A 82 2.69 -19.79 -11.04
CA ALA A 82 3.30 -18.93 -10.05
C ALA A 82 3.62 -17.53 -10.55
N SER A 83 4.07 -17.40 -11.80
CA SER A 83 4.42 -16.12 -12.40
C SER A 83 3.22 -15.18 -12.49
N GLU A 84 2.05 -15.68 -12.89
CA GLU A 84 0.84 -14.91 -13.12
C GLU A 84 0.21 -14.49 -11.79
N VAL A 85 0.19 -15.39 -10.81
CA VAL A 85 -0.28 -15.09 -9.45
C VAL A 85 0.65 -14.07 -8.79
N THR A 86 1.97 -14.27 -8.87
CA THR A 86 2.97 -13.35 -8.30
C THR A 86 2.96 -11.99 -9.00
N ALA A 87 2.80 -11.94 -10.32
CA ALA A 87 2.68 -10.67 -11.06
C ALA A 87 1.41 -9.91 -10.65
N THR A 88 0.29 -10.61 -10.51
CA THR A 88 -0.97 -10.05 -10.01
C THR A 88 -0.76 -9.48 -8.61
N MET A 89 -0.18 -10.26 -7.68
CA MET A 89 0.14 -9.85 -6.30
C MET A 89 1.09 -8.65 -6.25
N LYS A 90 2.11 -8.61 -7.10
CA LYS A 90 3.02 -7.45 -7.21
C LYS A 90 2.29 -6.20 -7.67
N SER A 91 1.41 -6.32 -8.67
CA SER A 91 0.59 -5.20 -9.15
C SER A 91 -0.38 -4.67 -8.08
N ILE A 92 -0.83 -5.56 -7.19
CA ILE A 92 -1.70 -5.25 -6.06
C ILE A 92 -0.91 -4.51 -4.97
N ASN A 93 0.26 -5.02 -4.59
CA ASN A 93 1.11 -4.39 -3.58
C ASN A 93 1.56 -2.98 -4.00
N GLN A 94 1.71 -2.74 -5.30
CA GLN A 94 2.04 -1.43 -5.86
C GLN A 94 0.85 -0.48 -5.97
N SER A 95 -0.40 -0.96 -5.90
CA SER A 95 -1.59 -0.12 -5.97
C SER A 95 -1.92 0.42 -4.57
N GLU A 96 -1.39 1.61 -4.26
CA GLU A 96 -1.42 2.18 -2.90
C GLU A 96 -2.72 2.95 -2.57
N VAL A 97 -3.64 3.12 -3.54
CA VAL A 97 -4.69 4.16 -3.47
C VAL A 97 -6.08 3.63 -3.09
N LYS A 98 -6.36 2.32 -3.18
CA LYS A 98 -7.69 1.76 -2.86
C LYS A 98 -7.58 0.48 -2.03
N ASP A 99 -8.38 0.40 -0.97
CA ASP A 99 -8.51 -0.81 -0.14
C ASP A 99 -9.05 -1.99 -0.94
N ASP A 100 -9.97 -1.70 -1.87
CA ASP A 100 -10.49 -2.66 -2.84
C ASP A 100 -10.09 -2.28 -4.26
N ILE A 101 -9.37 -3.17 -4.93
CA ILE A 101 -9.01 -3.04 -6.35
C ILE A 101 -10.00 -3.88 -7.14
N VAL A 102 -10.75 -3.19 -7.99
CA VAL A 102 -11.69 -3.77 -8.94
C VAL A 102 -11.12 -3.56 -10.34
N LYS A 103 -10.60 -4.62 -10.97
CA LYS A 103 -10.11 -4.57 -12.36
C LYS A 103 -11.04 -5.37 -13.26
N SER A 104 -11.50 -4.76 -14.34
CA SER A 104 -12.25 -5.45 -15.38
C SER A 104 -11.33 -5.75 -16.56
N GLU A 105 -11.26 -7.01 -16.95
CA GLU A 105 -10.49 -7.47 -18.11
C GLU A 105 -11.43 -8.13 -19.13
N ASN A 106 -11.03 -8.09 -20.39
CA ASN A 106 -11.77 -8.70 -21.50
C ASN A 106 -10.88 -9.75 -22.15
N LEU A 107 -11.47 -10.88 -22.53
CA LEU A 107 -10.80 -11.91 -23.31
C LEU A 107 -11.65 -12.34 -24.48
N GLU A 108 -10.99 -12.65 -25.58
CA GLU A 108 -11.59 -12.96 -26.86
C GLU A 108 -11.05 -14.30 -27.36
N HIS A 109 -11.95 -15.24 -27.63
CA HIS A 109 -11.64 -16.47 -28.35
C HIS A 109 -12.48 -16.59 -29.60
N HIS A 110 -11.82 -16.93 -30.70
CA HIS A 110 -12.48 -17.36 -31.92
C HIS A 110 -12.62 -18.89 -31.90
N LEU A 111 -13.84 -19.39 -32.08
CA LEU A 111 -14.15 -20.82 -32.05
C LEU A 111 -14.91 -21.22 -33.31
N ASN A 112 -14.44 -22.29 -33.95
CA ASN A 112 -15.15 -22.99 -35.01
C ASN A 112 -15.51 -24.40 -34.50
N VAL A 113 -16.79 -24.62 -34.19
CA VAL A 113 -17.34 -25.87 -33.67
C VAL A 113 -18.27 -26.46 -34.72
N LYS A 114 -17.89 -27.62 -35.27
CA LYS A 114 -18.68 -28.32 -36.29
C LYS A 114 -19.99 -28.85 -35.71
N GLU A 115 -20.91 -29.22 -36.60
CA GLU A 115 -22.15 -29.91 -36.26
C GLU A 115 -21.90 -31.12 -35.35
N ASN A 116 -22.73 -31.27 -34.31
CA ASN A 116 -22.60 -32.27 -33.24
C ASN A 116 -21.28 -32.19 -32.45
N GLY A 117 -20.48 -31.15 -32.68
CA GLY A 117 -19.31 -30.82 -31.88
C GLY A 117 -19.68 -30.24 -30.52
N TRP A 118 -18.69 -30.12 -29.66
CA TRP A 118 -18.83 -29.52 -28.35
C TRP A 118 -17.52 -28.83 -28.00
N ALA A 119 -17.57 -27.56 -27.61
CA ALA A 119 -16.41 -26.85 -27.10
C ALA A 119 -16.74 -26.22 -25.76
N VAL A 120 -15.83 -26.39 -24.80
CA VAL A 120 -15.90 -25.72 -23.50
C VAL A 120 -14.62 -24.91 -23.31
N ILE A 121 -14.77 -23.65 -22.93
CA ILE A 121 -13.65 -22.81 -22.51
C ILE A 121 -13.63 -22.77 -20.99
N TYR A 122 -12.51 -23.18 -20.41
CA TYR A 122 -12.20 -23.05 -18.99
C TYR A 122 -11.24 -21.89 -18.79
N GLN A 123 -11.40 -21.16 -17.69
CA GLN A 123 -10.53 -20.06 -17.28
C GLN A 123 -10.00 -20.33 -15.87
N LEU A 124 -8.71 -20.08 -15.66
CA LEU A 124 -8.09 -20.29 -14.35
C LEU A 124 -8.44 -19.13 -13.41
N GLN A 125 -8.95 -19.47 -12.23
CA GLN A 125 -9.29 -18.57 -11.15
C GLN A 125 -8.44 -18.87 -9.91
N PHE A 126 -7.98 -17.81 -9.25
CA PHE A 126 -7.25 -17.86 -8.00
C PHE A 126 -8.07 -17.20 -6.89
N GLU A 127 -8.10 -17.83 -5.72
CA GLU A 127 -8.77 -17.34 -4.53
C GLU A 127 -7.88 -17.49 -3.31
N GLY A 128 -7.91 -16.50 -2.43
CA GLY A 128 -7.19 -16.50 -1.16
C GLY A 128 -7.73 -15.40 -0.25
N PRO A 129 -7.14 -15.17 0.94
CA PRO A 129 -7.54 -14.10 1.84
C PRO A 129 -7.62 -12.75 1.14
N GLY A 130 -8.81 -12.17 0.98
CA GLY A 130 -8.97 -10.90 0.26
C GLY A 130 -8.56 -10.94 -1.22
N LEU A 131 -8.30 -12.10 -1.81
CA LEU A 131 -7.88 -12.25 -3.21
C LEU A 131 -8.92 -13.08 -3.95
N ASN A 132 -9.49 -12.51 -5.02
CA ASN A 132 -10.32 -13.25 -5.95
C ASN A 132 -10.14 -12.69 -7.36
N PHE A 133 -9.36 -13.38 -8.18
CA PHE A 133 -9.09 -12.93 -9.53
C PHE A 133 -9.05 -14.09 -10.51
N ARG A 134 -9.43 -13.81 -11.76
CA ARG A 134 -9.22 -14.73 -12.88
C ARG A 134 -8.04 -14.26 -13.69
N THR A 135 -7.30 -15.23 -14.19
CA THR A 135 -6.15 -14.99 -15.06
C THR A 135 -6.60 -14.95 -16.52
N PRO A 136 -5.84 -14.33 -17.43
CA PRO A 136 -6.04 -14.47 -18.87
C PRO A 136 -5.82 -15.89 -19.41
N ARG A 137 -5.42 -16.84 -18.56
CA ARG A 137 -5.13 -18.21 -18.98
C ARG A 137 -6.42 -19.00 -19.15
N THR A 138 -6.57 -19.56 -20.35
CA THR A 138 -7.73 -20.35 -20.73
C THR A 138 -7.32 -21.71 -21.29
N ALA A 139 -8.24 -22.66 -21.25
CA ALA A 139 -8.12 -23.96 -21.90
C ALA A 139 -9.40 -24.25 -22.68
N VAL A 140 -9.25 -24.62 -23.95
CA VAL A 140 -10.37 -25.04 -24.80
C VAL A 140 -10.36 -26.56 -24.90
N ARG A 141 -11.51 -27.20 -24.66
CA ARG A 141 -11.64 -28.66 -24.71
C ARG A 141 -12.84 -29.10 -25.54
N PRO A 142 -12.73 -30.25 -26.24
CA PRO A 142 -13.86 -30.86 -26.91
C PRO A 142 -14.80 -31.48 -25.85
N GLY A 143 -15.71 -30.66 -25.34
CA GLY A 143 -16.64 -31.03 -24.28
C GLY A 143 -16.08 -31.05 -22.86
N LYS A 144 -16.82 -31.70 -21.95
CA LYS A 144 -16.44 -31.82 -20.54
C LYS A 144 -15.13 -32.57 -20.40
N CYS A 145 -14.22 -32.01 -19.60
CA CYS A 145 -12.94 -32.63 -19.30
C CYS A 145 -12.78 -32.74 -17.78
N SER A 146 -12.50 -33.95 -17.29
CA SER A 146 -12.31 -34.23 -15.86
C SER A 146 -11.11 -33.49 -15.25
N ASP A 147 -10.15 -33.08 -16.07
CA ASP A 147 -8.99 -32.30 -15.61
C ASP A 147 -9.38 -30.84 -15.32
N PHE A 148 -10.54 -30.40 -15.79
CA PHE A 148 -11.06 -29.03 -15.68
C PHE A 148 -12.43 -28.97 -15.01
N GLU A 149 -13.02 -30.12 -14.64
CA GLU A 149 -14.26 -30.24 -13.87
C GLU A 149 -14.12 -31.28 -12.75
N GLY A 150 -14.62 -30.98 -11.56
CA GLY A 150 -14.57 -31.89 -10.41
C GLY A 150 -13.34 -31.67 -9.52
N GLU A 151 -12.94 -32.70 -8.77
CA GLU A 151 -11.87 -32.60 -7.75
C GLU A 151 -10.48 -32.27 -8.34
N ASN A 152 -10.20 -32.72 -9.57
CA ASN A 152 -8.94 -32.43 -10.25
C ASN A 152 -8.86 -31.00 -10.81
N ALA A 153 -10.00 -30.28 -10.83
CA ALA A 153 -10.08 -28.93 -11.36
C ALA A 153 -9.73 -27.85 -10.33
N THR A 154 -9.29 -28.25 -9.14
CA THR A 154 -8.94 -27.36 -8.03
C THR A 154 -7.68 -27.86 -7.35
N GLY A 155 -6.92 -26.94 -6.76
CA GLY A 155 -5.78 -27.28 -5.92
C GLY A 155 -5.48 -26.20 -4.90
N GLU A 156 -4.76 -26.58 -3.85
CA GLU A 156 -4.29 -25.68 -2.81
C GLU A 156 -2.92 -25.12 -3.18
N VAL A 157 -2.63 -23.91 -2.70
CA VAL A 157 -1.36 -23.24 -2.93
C VAL A 157 -1.08 -22.30 -1.77
N ASP A 158 0.12 -22.41 -1.20
CA ASP A 158 0.55 -21.51 -0.14
C ASP A 158 1.02 -20.18 -0.74
N ILE A 159 0.50 -19.09 -0.17
CA ILE A 159 0.96 -17.74 -0.44
C ILE A 159 1.99 -17.40 0.64
N ASN A 160 3.25 -17.37 0.25
CA ASN A 160 4.37 -16.98 1.10
C ASN A 160 4.38 -15.45 1.23
N CYS A 161 4.17 -14.94 2.43
CA CYS A 161 4.23 -13.51 2.73
C CYS A 161 5.47 -13.19 3.57
N GLU A 162 6.34 -12.32 3.07
CA GLU A 162 7.46 -11.79 3.84
C GLU A 162 7.01 -10.59 4.67
N LEU A 163 7.38 -10.60 5.95
CA LEU A 163 6.99 -9.59 6.92
C LEU A 163 8.18 -8.75 7.37
N ALA A 164 7.95 -7.46 7.56
CA ALA A 164 8.90 -6.56 8.22
C ALA A 164 8.24 -5.80 9.38
N PRO A 165 9.01 -5.44 10.42
CA PRO A 165 8.52 -4.56 11.47
C PRO A 165 8.02 -3.24 10.87
N VAL A 166 6.79 -2.85 11.24
CA VAL A 166 6.25 -1.54 10.92
C VAL A 166 6.80 -0.56 11.95
N ARG A 167 7.48 0.47 11.45
CA ARG A 167 7.83 1.63 12.27
C ARG A 167 6.69 2.64 12.23
N PHE A 168 6.41 3.27 13.37
CA PHE A 168 5.40 4.32 13.50
C PHE A 168 6.06 5.64 13.86
N LEU A 169 5.59 6.73 13.28
CA LEU A 169 6.08 8.06 13.59
C LEU A 169 5.65 8.41 15.03
N HIS A 170 6.66 8.64 15.86
CA HIS A 170 6.49 9.08 17.23
C HIS A 170 6.49 10.60 17.32
N ASP A 171 7.49 11.23 16.71
CA ASP A 171 7.68 12.68 16.78
C ASP A 171 8.49 13.21 15.59
N ILE A 172 8.54 14.54 15.44
CA ILE A 172 9.43 15.23 14.50
C ILE A 172 10.23 16.27 15.29
N GLU A 173 11.53 16.02 15.41
CA GLU A 173 12.48 16.97 16.02
C GLU A 173 12.83 18.07 15.00
N VAL A 174 12.88 19.31 15.47
CA VAL A 174 13.29 20.48 14.67
C VAL A 174 14.77 20.77 14.96
N LYS A 175 15.61 20.67 13.94
CA LYS A 175 17.03 20.99 14.04
C LYS A 175 17.32 22.34 13.41
N ILE A 176 17.67 23.31 14.25
CA ILE A 176 18.06 24.67 13.83
C ILE A 176 19.59 24.78 13.81
N ALA A 177 20.16 25.31 12.74
CA ALA A 177 21.60 25.55 12.63
C ALA A 177 21.94 26.87 11.95
N SER A 178 23.20 27.29 12.09
CA SER A 178 23.72 28.51 11.45
C SER A 178 24.40 28.25 10.11
N THR A 179 24.72 26.99 9.79
CA THR A 179 25.37 26.63 8.51
C THR A 179 24.71 25.41 7.89
N GLU A 180 24.67 25.35 6.56
CA GLU A 180 24.09 24.21 5.82
C GLU A 180 24.86 22.90 6.06
N ARG A 181 26.15 22.98 6.42
CA ARG A 181 27.00 21.81 6.68
C ARG A 181 26.57 21.01 7.90
N ASP A 182 25.77 21.62 8.77
CA ASP A 182 25.22 20.98 9.96
C ASP A 182 23.96 20.14 9.66
N MET A 183 23.63 19.95 8.37
CA MET A 183 22.49 19.16 7.94
C MET A 183 22.58 17.71 8.46
N PRO A 184 21.58 17.24 9.23
CA PRO A 184 21.59 15.90 9.76
C PRO A 184 21.29 14.86 8.67
N HIS A 185 22.02 13.74 8.63
CA HIS A 185 21.82 12.68 7.62
C HIS A 185 20.43 12.03 7.64
N ASN A 186 19.74 12.11 8.79
CA ASN A 186 18.44 11.49 9.02
C ASN A 186 17.29 12.51 8.97
N HIS A 187 17.43 13.60 8.23
CA HIS A 187 16.31 14.51 7.99
C HIS A 187 15.18 13.84 7.20
N ILE A 188 13.98 14.41 7.23
CA ILE A 188 12.84 14.00 6.41
C ILE A 188 13.25 14.06 4.92
N PRO A 189 13.03 13.00 4.12
CA PRO A 189 13.38 12.99 2.71
C PRO A 189 12.54 14.01 1.93
N VAL A 190 13.13 14.61 0.91
CA VAL A 190 12.48 15.62 0.06
C VAL A 190 12.07 15.00 -1.26
N ILE A 191 10.81 15.24 -1.66
CA ILE A 191 10.33 14.92 -3.00
C ILE A 191 10.40 16.18 -3.87
N GLY A 192 11.08 16.06 -5.02
CA GLY A 192 11.20 17.12 -6.03
C GLY A 192 12.59 17.74 -6.21
N ASP A 193 13.68 17.00 -5.89
CA ASP A 193 15.09 17.39 -6.10
C ASP A 193 15.45 18.80 -5.58
N LYS A 194 15.10 19.06 -4.32
CA LYS A 194 15.33 20.35 -3.66
C LYS A 194 15.89 20.18 -2.25
N SER A 195 16.49 21.25 -1.72
CA SER A 195 17.07 21.26 -0.37
C SER A 195 16.04 20.90 0.70
N ALA A 196 16.52 20.16 1.71
CA ALA A 196 15.77 19.78 2.90
C ALA A 196 15.65 20.90 3.93
N ASP A 197 16.33 22.03 3.73
CA ASP A 197 16.17 23.22 4.55
C ASP A 197 14.76 23.79 4.36
N VAL A 198 13.97 23.85 5.43
CA VAL A 198 12.63 24.46 5.45
C VAL A 198 12.70 25.92 5.00
N ASN A 199 13.74 26.63 5.45
CA ASN A 199 13.96 28.06 5.19
C ASN A 199 14.74 28.34 3.90
N ARG A 200 14.86 27.37 3.00
CA ARG A 200 15.47 27.59 1.69
C ARG A 200 14.82 28.78 0.98
N GLY A 201 15.64 29.73 0.52
CA GLY A 201 15.21 30.95 -0.16
C GLY A 201 15.18 32.19 0.74
N PHE A 202 15.24 32.02 2.07
CA PHE A 202 15.16 33.12 3.02
C PHE A 202 16.54 33.48 3.56
N GLY A 203 17.33 34.23 2.80
CA GLY A 203 18.79 34.36 2.98
C GLY A 203 19.34 34.82 4.34
N LYS A 204 18.54 35.38 5.25
CA LYS A 204 18.97 35.72 6.63
C LYS A 204 18.50 34.72 7.70
N ALA A 205 17.67 33.76 7.30
CA ALA A 205 17.10 32.77 8.19
C ALA A 205 18.14 31.74 8.64
N LYS A 206 17.85 31.07 9.76
CA LYS A 206 18.60 29.88 10.15
C LYS A 206 18.22 28.72 9.24
N TYR A 207 19.15 27.79 9.05
CA TYR A 207 18.85 26.52 8.41
C TYR A 207 18.01 25.70 9.37
N VAL A 208 16.93 25.11 8.85
CA VAL A 208 16.01 24.30 9.64
C VAL A 208 15.75 22.99 8.93
N TRP A 209 16.00 21.88 9.62
CA TRP A 209 15.66 20.54 9.15
C TRP A 209 14.71 19.86 10.12
N LEU A 210 13.87 19.00 9.57
CA LEU A 210 12.94 18.19 10.34
C LEU A 210 13.49 16.76 10.39
N ILE A 211 13.56 16.17 11.58
CA ILE A 211 14.12 14.83 11.82
C ILE A 211 12.99 13.94 12.34
N PRO A 212 12.54 12.93 11.59
CA PRO A 212 11.50 12.04 12.05
C PRO A 212 12.05 11.07 13.11
N LYS A 213 11.30 10.89 14.19
CA LYS A 213 11.55 9.89 15.23
C LYS A 213 10.53 8.77 15.08
N TYR A 214 11.01 7.57 14.84
CA TYR A 214 10.15 6.39 14.69
C TYR A 214 10.31 5.44 15.87
N ILE A 215 9.24 4.70 16.17
CA ILE A 215 9.23 3.57 17.09
C ILE A 215 8.81 2.30 16.34
N THR A 216 9.50 1.19 16.58
CA THR A 216 9.24 -0.11 15.91
C THR A 216 8.46 -1.09 16.80
N GLU A 217 8.50 -0.87 18.11
CA GLU A 217 7.88 -1.73 19.13
C GLU A 217 7.19 -0.84 20.17
N PRO A 218 6.10 -0.14 19.79
CA PRO A 218 5.31 0.63 20.75
C PRO A 218 4.77 -0.28 21.86
N ASP A 219 4.75 0.22 23.10
CA ASP A 219 4.01 -0.43 24.19
C ASP A 219 2.52 -0.45 23.79
N PRO A 220 1.85 -1.61 23.71
CA PRO A 220 0.45 -1.69 23.30
C PRO A 220 -0.48 -0.80 24.14
N LYS A 221 -0.17 -0.62 25.43
CA LYS A 221 -0.95 0.24 26.33
C LYS A 221 -0.77 1.73 26.03
N LYS A 222 0.32 2.09 25.36
CA LYS A 222 0.68 3.46 24.99
C LYS A 222 0.65 3.69 23.50
N PHE A 223 0.30 2.69 22.70
CA PHE A 223 0.33 2.71 21.24
C PHE A 223 -0.26 4.00 20.70
N HIS A 224 -1.47 4.36 21.12
CA HIS A 224 -2.14 5.56 20.64
C HIS A 224 -1.46 6.85 21.10
N SER A 225 -0.92 6.89 22.32
CA SER A 225 -0.19 8.06 22.86
C SER A 225 1.23 8.21 22.32
N GLU A 226 1.81 7.15 21.75
CA GLU A 226 3.17 7.13 21.24
C GLU A 226 3.22 7.19 19.70
N THR A 227 2.11 6.97 19.01
CA THR A 227 2.03 6.96 17.54
C THR A 227 1.16 8.08 16.97
N ALA A 228 1.69 8.82 16.00
CA ALA A 228 0.98 9.88 15.31
C ALA A 228 -0.06 9.31 14.32
N SER A 229 -1.23 9.94 14.24
CA SER A 229 -2.27 9.67 13.24
C SER A 229 -2.35 10.74 12.15
N SER A 230 -1.91 11.96 12.44
CA SER A 230 -1.77 13.05 11.47
C SER A 230 -0.74 14.08 11.95
N ILE A 231 -0.30 14.94 11.04
CA ILE A 231 0.60 16.06 11.35
C ILE A 231 -0.17 17.37 11.15
N PHE A 232 -0.05 18.28 12.12
CA PHE A 232 -0.66 19.60 12.06
C PHE A 232 0.41 20.68 12.21
N ILE A 233 0.27 21.78 11.46
CA ILE A 233 1.14 22.95 11.59
C ILE A 233 0.35 24.05 12.31
N SER A 234 0.79 24.39 13.51
CA SER A 234 0.27 25.53 14.25
C SER A 234 1.00 26.79 13.81
N ARG A 235 0.25 27.87 13.61
CA ARG A 235 0.76 29.20 13.27
C ARG A 235 0.27 30.19 14.32
N THR A 236 1.17 30.99 14.87
CA THR A 236 0.85 31.96 15.93
C THR A 236 1.68 33.23 15.82
N ASP A 237 1.11 34.34 16.24
CA ASP A 237 1.79 35.63 16.38
C ASP A 237 2.77 35.66 17.56
N ASN A 238 2.52 34.82 18.58
CA ASN A 238 3.32 34.72 19.79
C ASN A 238 4.17 33.45 19.82
N ARG A 239 5.38 33.57 20.40
CA ARG A 239 6.27 32.43 20.64
C ARG A 239 5.64 31.50 21.68
N TRP A 240 5.78 30.20 21.47
CA TRP A 240 5.42 29.17 22.44
C TRP A 240 6.67 28.67 23.15
N ASP A 241 6.68 28.76 24.47
CA ASP A 241 7.78 28.24 25.27
C ASP A 241 7.82 26.71 25.19
N GLY A 242 9.02 26.16 25.04
CA GLY A 242 9.25 24.72 24.91
C GLY A 242 9.03 24.14 23.50
N TYR A 243 8.75 24.98 22.50
CA TYR A 243 8.65 24.55 21.11
C TYR A 243 9.67 25.28 20.24
N ASP A 244 10.21 24.53 19.27
CA ASP A 244 11.11 25.08 18.26
C ASP A 244 10.32 25.60 17.06
N ASP A 245 10.53 26.87 16.74
CA ASP A 245 9.95 27.50 15.55
C ASP A 245 10.64 26.98 14.28
N ILE A 246 9.87 26.34 13.42
CA ILE A 246 10.38 25.80 12.15
C ILE A 246 10.80 26.90 11.16
N HIS A 247 10.46 28.15 11.45
CA HIS A 247 10.85 29.34 10.67
C HIS A 247 11.89 30.21 11.36
N SER A 248 12.69 29.63 12.28
CA SER A 248 13.67 30.36 13.07
C SER A 248 14.56 31.29 12.23
N GLY A 249 14.58 32.58 12.62
CA GLY A 249 15.38 33.62 11.99
C GLY A 249 14.83 34.20 10.68
N ALA A 250 13.71 33.70 10.17
CA ALA A 250 13.10 34.24 8.94
C ALA A 250 12.13 35.41 9.18
N GLY A 251 11.66 35.58 10.41
CA GLY A 251 10.62 36.56 10.76
C GLY A 251 9.22 36.10 10.37
N GLY A 252 8.21 36.92 10.71
CA GLY A 252 6.79 36.59 10.55
C GLY A 252 6.24 35.75 11.71
N ASP A 253 5.06 35.17 11.51
CA ASP A 253 4.41 34.31 12.51
C ASP A 253 5.24 33.06 12.81
N TYR A 254 5.26 32.65 14.07
CA TYR A 254 5.89 31.41 14.50
C TYR A 254 5.12 30.20 13.98
N ARG A 255 5.84 29.12 13.64
CA ARG A 255 5.21 27.87 13.21
C ARG A 255 5.78 26.66 13.95
N TYR A 256 4.89 25.76 14.32
CA TYR A 256 5.22 24.57 15.10
C TYR A 256 4.62 23.33 14.47
N VAL A 257 5.43 22.28 14.35
CA VAL A 257 4.98 20.95 13.93
C VAL A 257 4.36 20.26 15.14
N ARG A 258 3.15 19.72 14.99
CA ARG A 258 2.44 19.00 16.04
C ARG A 258 2.00 17.64 15.57
N MET A 259 2.33 16.62 16.35
CA MET A 259 1.81 15.27 16.15
C MET A 259 0.40 15.18 16.74
N ILE A 260 -0.58 14.85 15.90
CA ILE A 260 -1.92 14.53 16.37
C ILE A 260 -1.98 13.04 16.65
N ARG A 261 -2.48 12.69 17.83
CA ARG A 261 -2.57 11.32 18.32
C ARG A 261 -4.01 10.99 18.65
N ASN A 262 -4.73 10.46 17.67
CA ASN A 262 -6.13 10.06 17.84
C ASN A 262 -6.21 8.58 18.25
N GLU A 263 -6.82 8.32 19.40
CA GLU A 263 -7.05 6.97 19.93
C GLU A 263 -8.00 6.16 19.04
N ASN A 264 -8.97 6.82 18.42
CA ASN A 264 -9.95 6.18 17.53
C ASN A 264 -9.41 5.96 16.10
N ALA A 265 -8.22 6.47 15.78
CA ALA A 265 -7.61 6.26 14.48
C ALA A 265 -7.01 4.85 14.40
N ARG A 266 -7.63 4.02 13.55
CA ARG A 266 -7.16 2.66 13.23
C ARG A 266 -5.87 2.61 12.40
N ARG A 267 -5.44 3.75 11.86
CA ARG A 267 -4.24 3.86 11.03
C ARG A 267 -3.31 4.90 11.63
N LYS A 268 -2.02 4.59 11.64
CA LYS A 268 -0.96 5.45 12.19
C LYS A 268 0.06 5.79 11.13
N ILE A 269 0.78 6.88 11.31
CA ILE A 269 1.80 7.32 10.35
C ILE A 269 2.98 6.36 10.41
N THR A 270 3.39 5.85 9.24
CA THR A 270 4.53 4.92 9.11
C THR A 270 5.70 5.53 8.36
N ASP A 271 5.44 6.57 7.58
CA ASP A 271 6.47 7.27 6.83
C ASP A 271 6.07 8.73 6.60
N VAL A 272 7.07 9.61 6.54
CA VAL A 272 6.88 11.05 6.27
C VAL A 272 7.91 11.53 5.25
N ALA A 273 7.48 12.40 4.35
CA ALA A 273 8.33 13.10 3.40
C ALA A 273 7.96 14.59 3.35
N MET A 274 8.86 15.39 2.82
CA MET A 274 8.64 16.80 2.56
C MET A 274 8.43 17.02 1.06
N LEU A 275 7.26 17.53 0.70
CA LEU A 275 6.92 17.85 -0.68
C LEU A 275 7.14 19.33 -0.93
N ARG A 276 8.06 19.66 -1.83
CA ARG A 276 8.39 21.03 -2.18
C ARG A 276 8.01 21.30 -3.63
N SER A 277 7.27 22.38 -3.89
CA SER A 277 6.91 22.78 -5.25
C SER A 277 7.23 24.25 -5.51
N PRO A 278 7.53 24.63 -6.77
CA PRO A 278 7.73 26.03 -7.12
C PRO A 278 6.53 26.91 -6.75
N SER A 279 6.78 28.20 -6.57
CA SER A 279 5.70 29.19 -6.43
C SER A 279 4.72 29.12 -7.61
N GLY A 280 3.43 29.31 -7.34
CA GLY A 280 2.35 29.12 -8.31
C GLY A 280 1.95 27.66 -8.60
N GLN A 281 2.68 26.65 -8.09
CA GLN A 281 2.34 25.24 -8.24
C GLN A 281 1.91 24.61 -6.92
N ARG A 282 0.79 25.10 -6.35
CA ARG A 282 0.22 24.55 -5.12
C ARG A 282 -0.11 23.06 -5.31
N LYS A 283 0.15 22.24 -4.30
CA LYS A 283 -0.16 20.81 -4.33
C LYS A 283 -1.51 20.54 -3.69
N THR A 284 -2.22 19.60 -4.28
CA THR A 284 -3.53 19.11 -3.85
C THR A 284 -3.39 17.74 -3.20
N MET A 285 -4.45 17.27 -2.50
CA MET A 285 -4.47 15.90 -2.00
C MET A 285 -4.39 14.86 -3.12
N ASP A 286 -4.91 15.14 -4.31
CA ASP A 286 -4.81 14.23 -5.46
C ASP A 286 -3.36 14.09 -5.94
N ASP A 287 -2.58 15.18 -5.95
CA ASP A 287 -1.14 15.11 -6.22
C ASP A 287 -0.41 14.23 -5.19
N VAL A 288 -0.79 14.36 -3.92
CA VAL A 288 -0.19 13.60 -2.80
C VAL A 288 -0.55 12.11 -2.90
N HIS A 289 -1.81 11.80 -3.22
CA HIS A 289 -2.26 10.43 -3.47
C HIS A 289 -1.56 9.82 -4.68
N ALA A 290 -1.33 10.60 -5.76
CA ALA A 290 -0.59 10.15 -6.93
C ALA A 290 0.88 9.81 -6.62
N LEU A 291 1.45 10.39 -5.56
CA LEU A 291 2.77 10.06 -5.02
C LEU A 291 2.77 8.89 -4.03
N GLY A 292 1.61 8.29 -3.73
CA GLY A 292 1.49 7.17 -2.80
C GLY A 292 1.40 7.56 -1.32
N PHE A 293 1.18 8.83 -1.02
CA PHE A 293 1.00 9.33 0.35
C PHE A 293 -0.49 9.48 0.66
N HIS A 294 -0.86 9.51 1.94
CA HIS A 294 -2.26 9.46 2.41
C HIS A 294 -2.73 10.77 3.06
N GLY A 295 -1.80 11.61 3.50
CA GLY A 295 -2.11 12.86 4.17
C GLY A 295 -1.09 13.94 3.86
N MET A 296 -1.50 15.18 4.03
CA MET A 296 -0.72 16.39 3.77
C MET A 296 -1.01 17.43 4.85
N SER A 297 0.01 18.16 5.29
CA SER A 297 -0.15 19.31 6.17
C SER A 297 -0.72 20.53 5.42
N SER A 298 -1.00 21.61 6.14
CA SER A 298 -1.03 22.93 5.49
C SER A 298 0.34 23.30 4.92
N ASP A 299 0.38 24.33 4.08
CA ASP A 299 1.63 24.86 3.56
C ASP A 299 2.46 25.45 4.70
N LEU A 300 3.66 24.91 4.92
CA LEU A 300 4.59 25.41 5.91
C LEU A 300 4.98 26.85 5.58
N ASN A 301 5.09 27.21 4.30
CA ASN A 301 5.50 28.54 3.84
C ASN A 301 4.34 29.52 3.61
N GLU A 302 3.13 29.21 4.09
CA GLU A 302 1.96 30.06 3.91
C GLU A 302 2.25 31.52 4.32
N ASP A 303 1.84 32.49 3.50
CA ASP A 303 2.08 33.93 3.67
C ASP A 303 3.55 34.40 3.64
N ARG A 304 4.49 33.58 3.15
CA ARG A 304 5.91 33.97 3.01
C ARG A 304 6.36 34.25 1.57
N GLY A 305 5.49 34.00 0.58
CA GLY A 305 5.70 34.43 -0.82
C GLY A 305 6.70 33.61 -1.64
N GLU A 306 7.22 32.50 -1.11
CA GLU A 306 8.22 31.65 -1.76
C GLU A 306 7.62 30.34 -2.32
N GLU A 307 8.42 29.27 -2.37
CA GLU A 307 8.00 27.90 -2.70
C GLU A 307 6.98 27.35 -1.70
N TYR A 308 6.06 26.51 -2.18
CA TYR A 308 5.17 25.76 -1.29
C TYR A 308 5.89 24.57 -0.67
N LEU A 309 5.58 24.31 0.60
CA LEU A 309 6.22 23.25 1.36
C LEU A 309 5.20 22.51 2.20
N TYR A 310 5.12 21.19 2.04
CA TYR A 310 4.17 20.35 2.77
C TYR A 310 4.89 19.18 3.43
N LEU A 311 4.45 18.82 4.63
CA LEU A 311 4.70 17.48 5.16
C LEU A 311 3.63 16.54 4.64
N ILE A 312 4.04 15.45 4.02
CA ILE A 312 3.14 14.39 3.54
C ILE A 312 3.49 13.08 4.23
N TRP A 313 2.50 12.23 4.47
CA TRP A 313 2.72 10.99 5.21
C TRP A 313 1.97 9.78 4.67
N LYS A 314 2.57 8.60 4.87
CA LYS A 314 1.91 7.31 4.66
C LYS A 314 1.29 6.83 5.97
N LEU A 315 0.13 6.21 5.85
CA LEU A 315 -0.54 5.56 6.96
C LEU A 315 -0.36 4.04 6.84
N SER A 316 -0.26 3.36 7.97
CA SER A 316 -0.29 1.90 8.08
C SER A 316 -1.54 1.33 7.40
N GLY A 317 -1.55 0.01 7.19
CA GLY A 317 -2.82 -0.71 7.04
C GLY A 317 -3.76 -0.45 8.24
N ALA A 318 -5.04 -0.81 8.10
CA ALA A 318 -5.93 -0.79 9.25
C ALA A 318 -5.37 -1.73 10.34
N ILE A 319 -5.07 -1.17 11.50
CA ILE A 319 -4.60 -1.95 12.65
C ILE A 319 -5.84 -2.39 13.40
N ALA A 320 -6.05 -3.70 13.50
CA ALA A 320 -7.03 -4.28 14.41
C ALA A 320 -6.49 -4.11 15.84
N ILE A 321 -7.15 -3.22 16.60
CA ILE A 321 -6.92 -2.94 18.01
C ILE A 321 -7.69 -3.97 18.84
#